data_AF-A0A2V6P4F6-F1
#
_entry.id   AF-A0A2V6P4F6-F1
#
_cell.length_a   1.000
_cell.length_b   1.000
_cell.length_c   1.000
_cell.angle_alpha   90.00
_cell.angle_beta   90.00
_cell.angle_gamma   90.00
#
_symmetry.space_group_name_H-M   'P 1'
#
loop_
_entity.id
_entity.type
_entity.pdbx_description
1 polymer ?
#
loop_
_entity_poly.entity_id
_entity_poly.type
_entity_poly.pdbx_seq_one_letter_code
_entity_poly.pdbx_strand_id
1 'polypeptide(L)'
;MKSKLFLSLFYLGGSLAAIAAEQLPLNAHLEPLRPLLEKTRKGTFKDSKAGKPTVDVQKWERALNGQAIRILHSINDGAYGGESLLIWDEQRKTISYYY
;
A
#
# COMPACT_ATOMS: atom_id res chain seq x y z
N MET A 1 19.86 25.09 57.66
CA MET A 1 19.02 23.90 57.42
C MET A 1 18.98 23.65 55.92
N LYS A 2 19.66 22.61 55.42
CA LYS A 2 19.79 22.32 53.98
C LYS A 2 18.69 21.33 53.58
N SER A 3 17.62 21.81 52.95
CA SER A 3 16.57 20.96 52.39
C SER A 3 17.10 20.24 51.16
N LYS A 4 17.19 18.91 51.21
CA LYS A 4 17.47 18.06 50.05
C LYS A 4 16.17 17.86 49.30
N LEU A 5 16.02 18.58 48.19
CA LEU A 5 14.91 18.40 47.25
C LEU A 5 15.17 17.09 46.46
N PHE A 6 14.46 16.02 46.82
CA PHE A 6 14.41 14.80 46.00
C PHE A 6 13.52 15.08 44.79
N LEU A 7 14.13 15.29 43.63
CA LEU A 7 13.42 15.42 42.36
C LEU A 7 13.02 14.02 41.89
N SER A 8 11.74 13.67 42.06
CA SER A 8 11.16 12.42 41.60
C SER A 8 11.12 12.40 40.07
N LEU A 9 11.78 11.41 39.48
CA LEU A 9 11.91 11.20 38.05
C LEU A 9 10.65 10.48 37.57
N PHE A 10 9.64 11.24 37.11
CA PHE A 10 8.48 10.67 36.40
C PHE A 10 8.93 10.25 35.00
N TYR A 11 9.34 8.98 34.86
CA TYR A 11 9.40 8.33 33.56
C TYR A 11 7.98 8.14 33.05
N LEU A 12 7.51 9.10 32.25
CA LEU A 12 6.31 8.96 31.44
C LEU A 12 6.65 8.01 30.28
N GLY A 13 6.64 6.71 30.57
CA GLY A 13 6.66 5.66 29.56
C GLY A 13 5.36 5.74 28.77
N GLY A 14 5.34 6.60 27.75
CA GLY A 14 4.25 6.66 26.80
C GLY A 14 4.19 5.33 26.06
N SER A 15 3.20 4.51 26.43
CA SER A 15 2.84 3.31 25.70
C SER A 15 2.56 3.69 24.25
N LEU A 16 3.50 3.41 23.35
CA LEU A 16 3.20 3.23 21.92
C LEU A 16 2.36 1.94 21.82
N ALA A 17 1.09 2.03 22.20
CA ALA A 17 0.11 1.12 21.67
C ALA A 17 0.08 1.40 20.17
N ALA A 18 0.77 0.57 19.39
CA ALA A 18 0.53 0.50 17.97
C ALA A 18 -0.97 0.25 17.83
N ILE A 19 -1.71 1.28 17.46
CA ILE A 19 -3.09 1.14 17.05
C ILE A 19 -2.99 0.21 15.86
N ALA A 20 -3.34 -1.07 16.04
CA ALA A 20 -3.55 -1.94 14.92
C ALA A 20 -4.64 -1.26 14.12
N ALA A 21 -4.27 -0.59 13.03
CA ALA A 21 -5.22 0.06 12.15
C ALA A 21 -6.22 -1.03 11.80
N GLU A 22 -7.47 -0.83 12.20
CA GLU A 22 -8.54 -1.77 11.91
C GLU A 22 -8.47 -2.05 10.42
N GLN A 23 -8.13 -3.29 10.06
CA GLN A 23 -7.91 -3.64 8.67
C GLN A 23 -9.26 -3.49 7.98
N LEU A 24 -9.44 -2.33 7.33
CA LEU A 24 -10.66 -2.02 6.61
C LEU A 24 -10.98 -3.23 5.71
N PRO A 25 -12.22 -3.73 5.74
CA PRO A 25 -12.57 -4.90 4.96
C PRO A 25 -12.26 -4.66 3.49
N LEU A 26 -11.69 -5.65 2.82
CA LEU A 26 -11.57 -5.65 1.37
C LEU A 26 -12.88 -6.23 0.80
N ASN A 27 -13.35 -5.70 -0.31
CA ASN A 27 -14.47 -6.31 -1.02
C ASN A 27 -14.14 -7.80 -1.28
N ALA A 28 -15.09 -8.69 -0.98
CA ALA A 28 -14.90 -10.13 -1.06
C ALA A 28 -14.39 -10.60 -2.45
N HIS A 29 -14.82 -9.93 -3.52
CA HIS A 29 -14.40 -10.23 -4.87
C HIS A 29 -12.95 -9.83 -5.18
N LEU A 30 -12.37 -8.94 -4.38
CA LEU A 30 -10.98 -8.49 -4.51
C LEU A 30 -10.03 -9.29 -3.59
N GLU A 31 -10.55 -10.16 -2.72
CA GLU A 31 -9.76 -10.99 -1.81
C GLU A 31 -8.67 -11.85 -2.46
N PRO A 32 -8.87 -12.41 -3.66
CA PRO A 32 -7.79 -13.12 -4.36
C PRO A 32 -6.53 -12.28 -4.58
N LEU A 33 -6.66 -10.94 -4.59
CA LEU A 33 -5.55 -10.00 -4.77
C LEU A 33 -4.93 -9.51 -3.44
N ARG A 34 -5.49 -9.89 -2.27
CA ARG A 34 -4.96 -9.53 -0.94
C ARG A 34 -3.46 -9.79 -0.78
N PRO A 35 -2.86 -10.88 -1.33
CA PRO A 35 -1.41 -11.10 -1.22
C PRO A 35 -0.53 -10.00 -1.87
N LEU A 36 -1.10 -9.16 -2.73
CA LEU A 36 -0.41 -8.05 -3.40
C LEU A 36 -0.57 -6.72 -2.64
N LEU A 37 -1.64 -6.57 -1.86
CA LEU A 37 -2.01 -5.31 -1.22
C LEU A 37 -0.99 -4.83 -0.19
N GLU A 38 -0.83 -3.52 -0.08
CA GLU A 38 0.11 -2.80 0.78
C GLU A 38 1.58 -3.22 0.55
N LYS A 39 1.90 -3.59 -0.69
CA LYS A 39 3.25 -3.99 -1.09
C LYS A 39 3.67 -3.25 -2.35
N THR A 40 4.98 -3.06 -2.45
CA THR A 40 5.64 -2.65 -3.69
C THR A 40 6.10 -3.90 -4.45
N ARG A 41 5.85 -3.91 -5.76
CA ARG A 41 6.24 -4.97 -6.69
C ARG A 41 7.09 -4.38 -7.80
N LYS A 42 8.05 -5.16 -8.27
CA LYS A 42 8.90 -4.79 -9.41
C LYS A 42 8.76 -5.87 -10.47
N GLY A 43 8.40 -5.46 -11.68
CA GLY A 43 8.28 -6.34 -12.84
C GLY A 43 9.14 -5.82 -13.99
N THR A 44 9.69 -6.75 -14.78
CA THR A 44 10.35 -6.44 -16.04
C THR A 44 9.41 -6.85 -17.17
N PHE A 45 9.19 -5.98 -18.15
CA PHE A 45 8.34 -6.29 -19.29
C PHE A 45 8.96 -7.38 -20.16
N LYS A 46 8.13 -8.25 -20.73
CA LYS A 46 8.58 -9.41 -21.54
C LYS A 46 9.30 -9.01 -22.83
N ASP A 47 8.96 -7.86 -23.40
CA ASP A 47 9.54 -7.27 -24.61
C ASP A 47 10.76 -6.36 -24.33
N SER A 48 11.28 -6.38 -23.10
CA SER A 48 12.51 -5.70 -22.72
C SER A 48 13.68 -6.10 -23.62
N LYS A 49 14.44 -5.10 -24.09
CA LYS A 49 15.66 -5.33 -24.89
C LYS A 49 16.81 -5.74 -23.97
N ALA A 50 17.69 -6.61 -24.49
CA ALA A 50 18.94 -6.95 -23.81
C ALA A 50 19.75 -5.69 -23.49
N GLY A 51 20.16 -5.52 -22.23
CA GLY A 51 20.93 -4.36 -21.76
C GLY A 51 20.11 -3.09 -21.47
N LYS A 52 18.81 -3.05 -21.79
CA LYS A 52 17.93 -1.93 -21.45
C LYS A 52 16.54 -2.45 -21.07
N PRO A 53 16.38 -3.01 -19.86
CA PRO A 53 15.10 -3.54 -19.42
C PRO A 53 14.10 -2.41 -19.23
N THR A 54 12.86 -2.63 -19.65
CA THR A 54 11.73 -1.80 -19.25
C THR A 54 11.22 -2.37 -17.94
N VAL A 55 11.25 -1.55 -16.88
CA VAL A 55 10.91 -1.96 -15.52
C VAL A 55 9.73 -1.13 -15.03
N ASP A 56 8.74 -1.79 -14.45
CA ASP A 56 7.64 -1.13 -13.71
C ASP A 56 7.77 -1.44 -12.22
N VAL A 57 7.75 -0.37 -11.41
CA VAL A 57 7.61 -0.44 -9.97
C VAL A 57 6.18 -0.05 -9.60
N GLN A 58 5.46 -1.02 -9.05
CA GLN A 58 4.04 -0.91 -8.74
C GLN A 58 3.82 -0.82 -7.24
N LYS A 59 3.06 0.16 -6.77
CA LYS A 59 2.55 0.20 -5.40
C LYS A 59 1.08 -0.19 -5.38
N TRP A 60 0.75 -1.24 -4.64
CA TRP A 60 -0.60 -1.78 -4.54
C TRP A 60 -1.23 -1.33 -3.23
N GLU A 61 -2.33 -0.60 -3.30
CA GLU A 61 -2.93 0.08 -2.15
C GLU A 61 -4.44 -0.13 -2.12
N ARG A 62 -5.01 -0.17 -0.92
CA ARG A 62 -6.46 -0.07 -0.77
C ARG A 62 -6.95 1.30 -1.25
N ALA A 63 -8.09 1.31 -1.93
CA ALA A 63 -8.80 2.53 -2.27
C ALA A 63 -10.31 2.39 -2.00
N LEU A 64 -11.00 3.54 -1.94
CA LEU A 64 -12.45 3.62 -1.78
C LEU A 64 -12.97 2.73 -0.64
N ASN A 65 -12.35 2.81 0.54
CA ASN A 65 -12.70 2.02 1.72
C ASN A 65 -12.73 0.50 1.48
N GLY A 66 -11.85 0.00 0.61
CA GLY A 66 -11.76 -1.43 0.30
C GLY A 66 -12.67 -1.90 -0.83
N GLN A 67 -13.41 -0.99 -1.48
CA GLN A 67 -14.17 -1.31 -2.69
C GLN A 67 -13.31 -1.29 -3.96
N ALA A 68 -12.09 -0.78 -3.88
CA ALA A 68 -11.13 -0.77 -4.97
C ALA A 68 -9.72 -1.09 -4.49
N ILE A 69 -8.88 -1.52 -5.44
CA ILE A 69 -7.42 -1.57 -5.29
C ILE A 69 -6.84 -0.54 -6.26
N ARG A 70 -5.97 0.33 -5.75
CA ARG A 70 -5.21 1.29 -6.54
C ARG A 70 -3.81 0.76 -6.78
N ILE A 71 -3.34 0.88 -8.01
CA ILE A 71 -1.99 0.48 -8.42
C ILE A 71 -1.32 1.71 -9.00
N LEU A 72 -0.32 2.24 -8.29
CA LEU A 72 0.55 3.29 -8.82
C LEU A 72 1.70 2.65 -9.58
N HIS A 73 1.91 3.08 -10.81
CA HIS A 73 2.98 2.63 -11.70
C HIS A 73 4.09 3.68 -11.79
N SER A 74 5.33 3.23 -11.77
CA SER A 74 6.51 4.06 -12.06
C SER A 74 7.43 3.27 -12.97
N ILE A 75 7.41 3.60 -14.25
CA ILE A 75 8.19 2.94 -15.29
C ILE A 75 9.53 3.64 -15.44
N ASN A 76 10.61 2.85 -15.48
CA ASN A 76 11.99 3.30 -15.72
C ASN A 76 12.34 4.54 -14.87
N ASP A 77 12.24 4.39 -13.55
CA ASP A 77 12.56 5.43 -12.57
C ASP A 77 11.75 6.73 -12.75
N GLY A 78 10.48 6.60 -13.14
CA GLY A 78 9.54 7.71 -13.28
C GLY A 78 9.52 8.37 -14.66
N ALA A 79 10.16 7.76 -15.67
CA ALA A 79 10.05 8.21 -17.05
C ALA A 79 8.60 8.17 -17.56
N TYR A 80 7.78 7.26 -17.03
CA TYR A 80 6.33 7.25 -17.24
C TYR A 80 5.63 6.77 -15.97
N GLY A 81 4.61 7.54 -15.55
CA GLY A 81 3.76 7.18 -14.42
C GLY A 81 2.37 6.78 -14.89
N GLY A 82 1.65 6.08 -14.04
CA GLY A 82 0.23 5.81 -14.26
C GLY A 82 -0.44 5.32 -13.00
N GLU A 83 -1.77 5.29 -13.03
CA GLU A 83 -2.58 4.84 -11.92
C GLU A 83 -3.66 3.92 -12.46
N SER A 84 -3.77 2.71 -11.92
CA SER A 84 -4.90 1.82 -12.20
C SER A 84 -5.81 1.69 -10.99
N LEU A 85 -7.11 1.62 -11.23
CA LEU A 85 -8.11 1.21 -10.23
C LEU A 85 -8.73 -0.12 -10.64
N LEU A 86 -8.60 -1.13 -9.79
CA LEU A 86 -9.31 -2.41 -9.90
C LEU A 86 -10.56 -2.38 -9.04
N ILE A 87 -11.72 -2.64 -9.65
CA ILE A 87 -13.04 -2.55 -9.02
C ILE A 87 -13.86 -3.78 -9.43
N TRP A 88 -14.66 -4.32 -8.50
CA TRP A 88 -15.64 -5.33 -8.84
C TRP A 88 -16.79 -4.72 -9.65
N ASP A 89 -17.02 -5.25 -10.85
CA ASP A 89 -18.11 -4.85 -11.72
C ASP A 89 -19.29 -5.81 -11.55
N GLU A 90 -20.35 -5.32 -10.90
CA GLU A 90 -21.54 -6.10 -10.60
C GLU A 90 -22.32 -6.53 -11.85
N GLN A 91 -22.29 -5.75 -12.92
CA GLN A 91 -23.04 -6.06 -14.14
C GLN A 91 -22.33 -7.16 -14.93
N ARG A 92 -21.00 -7.09 -14.99
CA ARG A 92 -20.16 -8.02 -15.76
C ARG A 92 -19.67 -9.22 -14.94
N LYS A 93 -19.88 -9.19 -13.62
CA LYS A 93 -19.42 -10.20 -12.66
C LYS A 93 -17.93 -10.50 -12.80
N THR A 94 -17.13 -9.45 -12.91
CA THR A 94 -15.67 -9.53 -13.07
C THR A 94 -14.96 -8.38 -12.36
N ILE A 95 -13.65 -8.50 -12.18
CA ILE A 95 -12.81 -7.37 -11.78
C ILE A 95 -12.54 -6.54 -13.03
N SER A 96 -13.09 -5.33 -13.09
CA SER A 96 -12.79 -4.34 -14.12
C SER A 96 -11.61 -3.48 -13.68
N TYR A 97 -10.82 -3.02 -14.65
CA TYR A 97 -9.74 -2.06 -14.40
C TYR A 97 -9.98 -0.77 -15.18
N TYR A 98 -9.57 0.34 -14.59
CA TYR A 98 -9.50 1.66 -15.21
C TYR A 98 -8.06 2.15 -15.06
N TYR A 99 -7.50 2.72 -16.12
CA TYR A 99 -6.15 3.28 -16.16
C TYR A 99 -6.23 4.80 -16.36
#